data_AF-A0A3N6EYM8-F1
#
_entry.id   AF-A0A3N6EYM8-F1
#
_cell.length_a   1.000
_cell.length_b   1.000
_cell.length_c   1.000
_cell.angle_alpha   90.00
_cell.angle_beta   90.00
_cell.angle_gamma   90.00
#
_symmetry.space_group_name_H-M   'P 1'
#
loop_
_entity.id
_entity.type
_entity.pdbx_description
1 polymer ?
#
loop_
_entity_poly.entity_id
_entity_poly.type
_entity_poly.pdbx_seq_one_letter_code
_entity_poly.pdbx_strand_id
1 'polypeptide(L)'
;MLGSLDRLGDQDFLPGVAAVLVRVDPQAEGIALVPGAVLGTGRDLGDGLREGQVAYPPRTVDRDLATRKRPVLAFGSQRAVKRAMPKKASLRDPHQRLACALTLMWKQSGIPQRELALRMNIHRSYLSRILSGERSATLAYVELIAKECAGSTETEFATLLWKIAADDPVNTTDPVHTLRTYFQALNYAAGSPREDRLISSAPRGITIADLRWAFHGPGVPQWTVYHRLATALQSKPEIALPLWRNATYNRGPGSSLPADAFG
;
A
#
# COMPACT_ATOMS: atom_id res chain seq x y z
N MET A 1 -22.14 19.44 54.83
CA MET A 1 -23.09 20.16 53.98
C MET A 1 -22.68 19.87 52.54
N LEU A 2 -23.15 18.77 51.94
CA LEU A 2 -24.41 18.65 51.19
C LEU A 2 -24.55 19.73 50.12
N GLY A 3 -24.30 19.34 48.88
CA GLY A 3 -24.53 20.14 47.67
C GLY A 3 -24.89 19.20 46.53
N SER A 4 -26.15 18.76 46.55
CA SER A 4 -26.83 18.04 45.48
C SER A 4 -27.07 18.95 44.29
N LEU A 5 -26.89 18.44 43.06
CA LEU A 5 -27.57 18.93 41.87
C LEU A 5 -27.73 17.78 40.88
N ASP A 6 -28.91 17.19 40.94
CA ASP A 6 -29.56 16.45 39.86
C ASP A 6 -29.63 17.29 38.57
N ARG A 7 -29.38 16.66 37.42
CA ARG A 7 -30.20 16.84 36.21
C ARG A 7 -29.93 15.76 35.16
N LEU A 8 -30.93 14.87 35.05
CA LEU A 8 -31.64 14.41 33.84
C LEU A 8 -30.88 14.35 32.51
N GLY A 9 -30.92 13.17 31.87
CA GLY A 9 -30.66 12.99 30.45
C GLY A 9 -30.71 11.54 29.99
N ASP A 10 -31.82 10.86 30.29
CA ASP A 10 -32.18 9.54 29.77
C ASP A 10 -32.60 9.68 28.29
N GLN A 11 -31.88 9.04 27.36
CA GLN A 11 -32.33 8.76 25.99
C GLN A 11 -31.71 7.46 25.48
N ASP A 12 -32.46 6.39 25.66
CA ASP A 12 -32.86 5.41 24.64
C ASP A 12 -31.80 4.96 23.61
N PHE A 13 -31.25 3.81 23.96
CA PHE A 13 -30.56 2.87 23.12
C PHE A 13 -31.55 2.15 22.19
N LEU A 14 -31.44 2.31 20.87
CA LEU A 14 -31.95 1.34 19.90
C LEU A 14 -30.95 1.10 18.75
N PRO A 15 -30.77 -0.16 18.30
CA PRO A 15 -29.81 -0.56 17.28
C PRO A 15 -30.44 -0.51 15.87
N GLY A 16 -29.78 0.19 14.94
CA GLY A 16 -30.15 0.22 13.52
C GLY A 16 -29.04 -0.36 12.66
N VAL A 17 -29.04 -1.68 12.47
CA VAL A 17 -28.17 -2.38 11.51
C VAL A 17 -28.68 -2.09 10.10
N ALA A 18 -27.95 -1.27 9.34
CA ALA A 18 -28.17 -1.11 7.91
C ALA A 18 -27.47 -2.25 7.15
N ALA A 19 -28.25 -3.25 6.74
CA ALA A 19 -27.79 -4.29 5.82
C ALA A 19 -27.74 -3.71 4.38
N VAL A 20 -26.54 -3.62 3.82
CA VAL A 20 -26.34 -3.30 2.39
C VAL A 20 -26.43 -4.60 1.60
N LEU A 21 -27.52 -4.76 0.86
CA LEU A 21 -27.78 -5.87 -0.05
C LEU A 21 -27.05 -5.59 -1.38
N VAL A 22 -25.91 -6.26 -1.61
CA VAL A 22 -25.24 -6.23 -2.92
C VAL A 22 -25.89 -7.27 -3.81
N ARG A 23 -26.61 -6.76 -4.83
CA ARG A 23 -27.20 -7.50 -5.94
C ARG A 23 -26.08 -7.99 -6.86
N VAL A 24 -25.98 -9.30 -7.05
CA VAL A 24 -25.09 -9.92 -8.05
C VAL A 24 -25.95 -10.31 -9.24
N ASP A 25 -25.80 -9.60 -10.36
CA ASP A 25 -26.35 -10.01 -11.65
C ASP A 25 -25.47 -11.11 -12.27
N PRO A 26 -26.06 -12.23 -12.76
CA PRO A 26 -25.33 -13.29 -13.43
C PRO A 26 -25.64 -13.30 -14.93
N GLN A 27 -24.73 -12.83 -15.78
CA GLN A 27 -24.57 -13.35 -17.15
C GLN A 27 -23.43 -12.62 -17.87
N ALA A 28 -22.43 -13.38 -18.33
CA ALA A 28 -21.99 -13.40 -19.73
C ALA A 28 -20.66 -14.17 -19.88
N GLU A 29 -20.71 -15.14 -20.80
CA GLU A 29 -19.63 -15.56 -21.71
C GLU A 29 -18.49 -16.40 -21.10
N GLY A 30 -18.11 -17.56 -21.63
CA GLY A 30 -18.39 -18.20 -22.91
C GLY A 30 -17.17 -19.06 -23.25
N ILE A 31 -17.20 -20.35 -22.92
CA ILE A 31 -16.10 -21.27 -23.22
C ILE A 31 -16.37 -21.89 -24.59
N ALA A 32 -15.50 -21.54 -25.54
CA ALA A 32 -15.48 -22.09 -26.89
C ALA A 32 -15.17 -23.60 -26.88
N LEU A 33 -16.09 -24.39 -27.45
CA LEU A 33 -15.83 -25.73 -27.95
C LEU A 33 -14.95 -25.64 -29.21
N VAL A 34 -13.89 -26.46 -29.25
CA VAL A 34 -13.19 -26.81 -30.48
C VAL A 34 -13.66 -28.20 -30.92
N PRO A 35 -14.12 -28.40 -32.17
CA PRO A 35 -14.51 -29.72 -32.68
C PRO A 35 -13.36 -30.38 -33.44
N GLY A 36 -13.30 -31.72 -33.42
CA GLY A 36 -12.55 -32.46 -34.43
C GLY A 36 -12.34 -33.96 -34.16
N ALA A 37 -12.75 -34.76 -35.15
CA ALA A 37 -12.30 -36.12 -35.50
C ALA A 37 -13.05 -37.36 -34.97
N VAL A 38 -14.32 -37.50 -35.37
CA VAL A 38 -14.85 -38.47 -36.38
C VAL A 38 -13.94 -39.68 -36.78
N LEU A 39 -14.37 -40.92 -36.44
CA LEU A 39 -14.78 -42.07 -37.30
C LEU A 39 -14.40 -43.45 -36.74
N GLY A 40 -15.39 -44.35 -36.65
CA GLY A 40 -15.25 -45.67 -37.27
C GLY A 40 -15.50 -46.92 -36.42
N THR A 41 -16.67 -47.53 -36.65
CA THR A 41 -17.02 -48.97 -36.50
C THR A 41 -17.19 -49.49 -35.06
N GLY A 42 -18.20 -50.28 -34.69
CA GLY A 42 -19.24 -50.97 -35.45
C GLY A 42 -19.58 -52.28 -34.74
N ARG A 43 -20.79 -52.34 -34.17
CA ARG A 43 -21.61 -53.52 -33.79
C ARG A 43 -21.16 -54.49 -32.68
N ASP A 44 -22.10 -54.61 -31.74
CA ASP A 44 -22.69 -55.83 -31.16
C ASP A 44 -21.78 -56.96 -30.70
N LEU A 45 -21.75 -57.18 -29.38
CA LEU A 45 -22.40 -58.36 -28.78
C LEU A 45 -22.33 -58.26 -27.24
N GLY A 46 -23.48 -58.46 -26.60
CA GLY A 46 -23.60 -59.35 -25.45
C GLY A 46 -22.87 -59.01 -24.14
N ASP A 47 -23.70 -58.72 -23.15
CA ASP A 47 -23.78 -59.54 -21.94
C ASP A 47 -22.94 -59.12 -20.72
N GLY A 48 -23.64 -59.06 -19.59
CA GLY A 48 -23.13 -59.35 -18.26
C GLY A 48 -22.10 -58.43 -17.62
N LEU A 49 -22.58 -57.64 -16.64
CA LEU A 49 -21.92 -57.42 -15.35
C LEU A 49 -20.56 -56.69 -15.33
N ARG A 50 -20.55 -55.36 -15.21
CA ARG A 50 -19.36 -54.59 -14.76
C ARG A 50 -19.82 -53.27 -14.14
N GLU A 51 -19.18 -52.60 -13.19
CA GLU A 51 -18.00 -52.74 -12.34
C GLU A 51 -18.00 -51.40 -11.58
N GLY A 52 -17.61 -51.35 -10.31
CA GLY A 52 -17.58 -50.06 -9.60
C GLY A 52 -16.95 -50.08 -8.22
N GLN A 53 -16.74 -51.26 -7.63
CA GLN A 53 -15.68 -51.41 -6.65
C GLN A 53 -14.36 -51.44 -7.41
N VAL A 54 -13.72 -50.27 -7.56
CA VAL A 54 -12.30 -50.19 -7.87
C VAL A 54 -11.59 -50.86 -6.70
N ALA A 55 -11.39 -52.17 -6.82
CA ALA A 55 -10.60 -52.97 -5.91
C ALA A 55 -9.16 -52.48 -6.05
N TYR A 56 -8.78 -51.53 -5.18
CA TYR A 56 -7.42 -51.05 -5.06
C TYR A 56 -6.55 -52.24 -4.64
N PRO A 57 -5.67 -52.77 -5.50
CA PRO A 57 -4.79 -53.85 -5.10
C PRO A 57 -3.62 -53.20 -4.36
N PRO A 58 -3.51 -53.36 -3.02
CA PRO A 58 -2.53 -52.62 -2.22
C PRO A 58 -1.08 -52.92 -2.66
N ARG A 59 -0.83 -54.15 -3.14
CA ARG A 59 0.49 -54.59 -3.59
C ARG A 59 0.98 -53.85 -4.84
N THR A 60 0.08 -53.39 -5.70
CA THR A 60 0.45 -52.62 -6.90
C THR A 60 0.83 -51.20 -6.53
N VAL A 61 0.10 -50.60 -5.58
CA VAL A 61 0.41 -49.28 -5.03
C VAL A 61 1.72 -49.29 -4.26
N ASP A 62 1.97 -50.32 -3.44
CA ASP A 62 3.24 -50.44 -2.71
C ASP A 62 4.43 -50.64 -3.64
N ARG A 63 4.27 -51.39 -4.74
CA ARG A 63 5.30 -51.55 -5.77
C ARG A 63 5.54 -50.25 -6.55
N ASP A 64 4.48 -49.49 -6.84
CA ASP A 64 4.57 -48.19 -7.49
C ASP A 64 5.15 -47.11 -6.55
N LEU A 65 4.88 -47.18 -5.25
CA LEU A 65 5.48 -46.32 -4.24
C LEU A 65 6.95 -46.68 -4.00
N ALA A 66 7.30 -47.96 -4.02
CA ALA A 66 8.69 -48.43 -3.87
C ALA A 66 9.56 -48.09 -5.10
N THR A 67 8.97 -48.01 -6.29
CA THR A 67 9.69 -47.63 -7.53
C THR A 67 9.68 -46.12 -7.79
N ARG A 68 8.80 -45.36 -7.14
CA ARG A 68 8.84 -43.89 -7.13
C ARG A 68 10.09 -43.42 -6.39
N LYS A 69 11.14 -43.09 -7.16
CA LYS A 69 12.14 -42.12 -6.69
C LYS A 69 11.39 -40.85 -6.33
N ARG A 70 11.40 -40.46 -5.04
CA ARG A 70 10.98 -39.12 -4.62
C ARG A 70 11.63 -38.16 -5.60
N PRO A 71 10.88 -37.22 -6.23
CA PRO A 71 11.53 -36.06 -6.80
C PRO A 71 12.27 -35.45 -5.63
N VAL A 72 13.59 -35.63 -5.63
CA VAL A 72 14.46 -34.83 -4.79
C VAL A 72 14.13 -33.43 -5.25
N LEU A 73 13.39 -32.71 -4.42
CA LEU A 73 13.32 -31.27 -4.56
C LEU A 73 14.79 -30.89 -4.64
N ALA A 74 15.23 -30.44 -5.82
CA ALA A 74 16.51 -29.81 -5.97
C ALA A 74 16.44 -28.50 -5.18
N PHE A 75 16.47 -28.63 -3.85
CA PHE A 75 16.81 -27.58 -2.91
C PHE A 75 18.27 -27.24 -3.22
N GLY A 76 18.49 -26.50 -4.31
CA GLY A 76 19.85 -26.23 -4.74
C GLY A 76 20.07 -25.55 -6.09
N SER A 77 19.11 -25.44 -7.01
CA SER A 77 19.47 -24.89 -8.34
C SER A 77 18.46 -23.98 -9.06
N GLN A 78 17.38 -23.53 -8.42
CA GLN A 78 16.54 -22.45 -8.99
C GLN A 78 16.06 -21.43 -7.95
N ARG A 79 16.95 -21.03 -7.06
CA ARG A 79 16.95 -19.64 -6.60
C ARG A 79 18.41 -19.27 -6.40
N ALA A 80 19.11 -19.15 -7.51
CA ALA A 80 20.10 -18.09 -7.61
C ALA A 80 19.32 -16.82 -7.23
N VAL A 81 19.33 -16.51 -5.94
CA VAL A 81 19.30 -15.14 -5.49
C VAL A 81 20.44 -14.55 -6.28
N LYS A 82 20.12 -14.00 -7.46
CA LYS A 82 20.90 -12.94 -8.06
C LYS A 82 21.01 -11.99 -6.88
N ARG A 83 22.12 -12.10 -6.15
CA ARG A 83 22.60 -11.10 -5.23
C ARG A 83 22.69 -9.92 -6.16
N ALA A 84 21.61 -9.15 -6.19
CA ALA A 84 21.47 -8.07 -7.10
C ALA A 84 22.66 -7.20 -6.73
N MET A 85 23.63 -7.13 -7.65
CA MET A 85 24.62 -6.06 -7.61
C MET A 85 23.82 -4.79 -7.30
N PRO A 86 24.27 -3.94 -6.36
CA PRO A 86 23.50 -2.79 -5.91
C PRO A 86 22.99 -2.08 -7.17
N LYS A 87 21.69 -2.27 -7.47
CA LYS A 87 21.08 -1.64 -8.63
C LYS A 87 21.33 -0.17 -8.39
N LYS A 88 21.92 0.53 -9.38
CA LYS A 88 22.00 2.00 -9.39
C LYS A 88 20.72 2.50 -8.73
N ALA A 89 20.85 3.18 -7.58
CA ALA A 89 19.77 3.37 -6.61
C ALA A 89 18.46 3.73 -7.31
N SER A 90 17.64 2.73 -7.62
CA SER A 90 16.46 2.93 -8.43
C SER A 90 15.47 3.64 -7.53
N LEU A 91 15.11 4.86 -7.90
CA LEU A 91 14.13 5.66 -7.17
C LEU A 91 12.89 4.81 -6.94
N ARG A 92 12.35 4.85 -5.71
CA ARG A 92 11.24 3.99 -5.32
C ARG A 92 9.95 4.51 -5.93
N ASP A 93 9.12 3.60 -6.41
CA ASP A 93 7.76 3.91 -6.83
C ASP A 93 6.90 4.38 -5.64
N PRO A 94 5.84 5.17 -5.88
CA PRO A 94 4.92 5.62 -4.83
C PRO A 94 4.34 4.49 -3.99
N HIS A 95 3.88 3.40 -4.62
CA HIS A 95 3.36 2.23 -3.92
C HIS A 95 4.40 1.57 -3.01
N GLN A 96 5.66 1.48 -3.47
CA GLN A 96 6.76 0.96 -2.66
C GLN A 96 7.01 1.83 -1.42
N ARG A 97 6.81 3.15 -1.53
CA ARG A 97 7.01 4.10 -0.42
C ARG A 97 5.90 4.05 0.60
N LEU A 98 4.65 3.94 0.14
CA LEU A 98 3.52 3.65 1.01
C LEU A 98 3.77 2.35 1.79
N ALA A 99 4.18 1.27 1.11
CA ALA A 99 4.49 -0.01 1.74
C ALA A 99 5.61 0.10 2.80
N CYS A 100 6.67 0.88 2.49
CA CYS A 100 7.73 1.16 3.45
C CYS A 100 7.22 1.92 4.68
N ALA A 101 6.42 2.97 4.48
CA ALA A 101 5.83 3.75 5.56
C ALA A 101 4.94 2.88 6.45
N LEU A 102 4.02 2.10 5.87
CA LEU A 102 3.14 1.19 6.61
C LEU A 102 3.93 0.12 7.38
N THR A 103 4.98 -0.42 6.77
CA THR A 103 5.86 -1.38 7.45
C THR A 103 6.59 -0.75 8.62
N LEU A 104 7.02 0.51 8.52
CA LEU A 104 7.66 1.21 9.62
C LEU A 104 6.68 1.52 10.75
N MET A 105 5.47 1.99 10.44
CA MET A 105 4.41 2.21 11.43
C MET A 105 4.10 0.92 12.18
N TRP A 106 3.88 -0.17 11.44
CA TRP A 106 3.61 -1.48 12.03
C TRP A 106 4.77 -1.98 12.89
N LYS A 107 6.02 -1.83 12.45
CA LYS A 107 7.18 -2.24 13.25
C LYS A 107 7.36 -1.42 14.52
N GLN A 108 7.04 -0.12 14.48
CA GLN A 108 7.13 0.77 15.63
C GLN A 108 6.04 0.50 16.66
N SER A 109 4.86 0.04 16.22
CA SER A 109 3.74 -0.28 17.13
C SER A 109 4.00 -1.50 18.02
N GLY A 110 4.90 -2.39 17.62
CA GLY A 110 5.19 -3.65 18.33
C GLY A 110 4.07 -4.69 18.26
N ILE A 111 2.96 -4.41 17.55
CA ILE A 111 1.83 -5.32 17.40
C ILE A 111 2.26 -6.48 16.48
N PRO A 112 2.07 -7.76 16.86
CA PRO A 112 2.41 -8.85 15.96
C PRO A 112 1.47 -8.83 14.73
N GLN A 113 2.00 -9.12 13.54
CA GLN A 113 1.24 -9.04 12.28
C GLN A 113 -0.06 -9.87 12.31
N ARG A 114 -0.05 -10.99 13.03
CA ARG A 114 -1.23 -11.85 13.21
C ARG A 114 -2.35 -11.13 13.95
N GLU A 115 -2.00 -10.38 15.00
CA GLU A 115 -2.95 -9.62 15.80
C GLU A 115 -3.53 -8.46 14.99
N LEU A 116 -2.69 -7.73 14.26
CA LEU A 116 -3.15 -6.66 13.37
C LEU A 116 -4.13 -7.18 12.31
N ALA A 117 -3.84 -8.33 11.70
CA ALA A 117 -4.72 -8.95 10.72
C ALA A 117 -6.09 -9.34 11.31
N LEU A 118 -6.11 -9.82 12.56
CA LEU A 118 -7.34 -10.17 13.28
C LEU A 118 -8.19 -8.92 13.58
N ARG A 119 -7.58 -7.83 14.07
CA ARG A 119 -8.28 -6.57 14.35
C ARG A 119 -8.90 -5.95 13.11
N MET A 120 -8.23 -6.10 11.98
CA MET A 120 -8.71 -5.62 10.68
C MET A 120 -9.66 -6.59 9.97
N ASN A 121 -9.91 -7.78 10.53
CA ASN A 121 -10.69 -8.85 9.91
C ASN A 121 -10.21 -9.23 8.49
N ILE A 122 -8.88 -9.27 8.27
CA ILE A 122 -8.27 -9.66 7.00
C ILE A 122 -7.33 -10.86 7.17
N HIS A 123 -7.13 -11.61 6.09
CA HIS A 123 -6.20 -12.73 6.12
C HIS A 123 -4.75 -12.25 6.26
N ARG A 124 -3.95 -12.90 7.13
CA ARG A 124 -2.53 -12.54 7.37
C ARG A 124 -1.71 -12.46 6.08
N SER A 125 -1.96 -13.37 5.15
CA SER A 125 -1.24 -13.40 3.87
C SER A 125 -1.60 -12.21 2.97
N TYR A 126 -2.80 -11.67 3.11
CA TYR A 126 -3.23 -10.45 2.40
C TYR A 126 -2.55 -9.22 2.99
N LEU A 127 -2.56 -9.08 4.32
CA LEU A 127 -1.84 -8.01 5.02
C LEU A 127 -0.34 -8.01 4.67
N SER A 128 0.28 -9.20 4.61
CA SER A 128 1.70 -9.32 4.24
C SER A 128 2.00 -8.76 2.84
N ARG A 129 1.09 -8.95 1.88
CA ARG A 129 1.25 -8.45 0.51
C ARG A 129 1.03 -6.94 0.41
N ILE A 130 0.16 -6.39 1.25
CA ILE A 130 0.00 -4.93 1.38
C ILE A 130 1.30 -4.32 1.94
N LEU A 131 1.81 -4.88 3.04
CA LEU A 131 3.02 -4.37 3.69
C LEU A 131 4.28 -4.53 2.82
N SER A 132 4.35 -5.56 1.96
CA SER A 132 5.45 -5.70 1.01
C SER A 132 5.30 -4.84 -0.25
N GLY A 133 4.15 -4.21 -0.46
CA GLY A 133 3.84 -3.46 -1.69
C GLY A 133 3.56 -4.34 -2.91
N GLU A 134 3.36 -5.64 -2.72
CA GLU A 134 2.92 -6.58 -3.78
C GLU A 134 1.45 -6.35 -4.17
N ARG A 135 0.65 -5.82 -3.25
CA ARG A 135 -0.77 -5.48 -3.47
C ARG A 135 -1.03 -4.04 -3.08
N SER A 136 -1.82 -3.35 -3.89
CA SER A 136 -2.41 -2.07 -3.53
C SER A 136 -3.48 -2.27 -2.46
N ALA A 137 -3.42 -1.47 -1.40
CA ALA A 137 -4.48 -1.39 -0.40
C ALA A 137 -5.52 -0.35 -0.81
N THR A 138 -6.76 -0.50 -0.35
CA THR A 138 -7.74 0.58 -0.37
C THR A 138 -7.41 1.60 0.72
N LEU A 139 -7.84 2.86 0.54
CA LEU A 139 -7.60 3.92 1.52
C LEU A 139 -8.07 3.53 2.92
N ALA A 140 -9.24 2.90 3.03
CA ALA A 140 -9.79 2.43 4.30
C ALA A 140 -8.83 1.50 5.07
N TYR A 141 -8.14 0.58 4.37
CA TYR A 141 -7.16 -0.29 5.02
C TYR A 141 -5.88 0.45 5.40
N VAL A 142 -5.44 1.43 4.59
CA VAL A 142 -4.26 2.25 4.89
C VAL A 142 -4.48 3.07 6.16
N GLU A 143 -5.63 3.75 6.24
CA GLU A 143 -6.02 4.55 7.41
C GLU A 143 -6.19 3.68 8.65
N LEU A 144 -6.82 2.52 8.50
CA LEU A 144 -6.99 1.58 9.61
C LEU A 144 -5.64 1.07 10.13
N ILE A 145 -4.70 0.70 9.25
CA ILE A 145 -3.35 0.27 9.67
C ILE A 145 -2.64 1.41 10.41
N ALA A 146 -2.66 2.62 9.86
CA ALA A 146 -1.97 3.76 10.45
C ALA A 146 -2.57 4.17 11.80
N LYS A 147 -3.90 4.15 11.91
CA LYS A 147 -4.63 4.44 13.16
C LYS A 147 -4.35 3.43 14.26
N GLU A 148 -4.28 2.13 13.92
CA GLU A 148 -3.99 1.07 14.89
C GLU A 148 -2.51 1.01 15.31
N CYS A 149 -1.59 1.42 14.42
CA CYS A 149 -0.15 1.25 14.64
C CYS A 149 0.59 2.52 15.10
N ALA A 150 0.06 3.70 14.81
CA ALA A 150 0.77 4.95 15.05
C ALA A 150 -0.16 5.99 15.66
N GLY A 151 -0.40 7.10 14.98
CA GLY A 151 -1.25 8.19 15.45
C GLY A 151 -1.88 8.98 14.31
N SER A 152 -2.53 10.08 14.65
CA SER A 152 -3.25 10.94 13.70
C SER A 152 -2.32 11.53 12.62
N THR A 153 -1.11 11.94 13.00
CA THR A 153 -0.13 12.53 12.08
C THR A 153 0.41 11.49 11.08
N GLU A 154 0.75 10.30 11.55
CA GLU A 154 1.19 9.20 10.68
C GLU A 154 0.07 8.69 9.78
N THR A 155 -1.17 8.76 10.25
CA THR A 155 -2.36 8.49 9.42
C THR A 155 -2.44 9.48 8.26
N GLU A 156 -2.22 10.77 8.53
CA GLU A 156 -2.15 11.80 7.48
C GLU A 156 -1.04 11.52 6.46
N PHE A 157 0.14 11.08 6.93
CA PHE A 157 1.24 10.68 6.06
C PHE A 157 0.86 9.49 5.17
N ALA A 158 0.25 8.46 5.75
CA ALA A 158 -0.16 7.26 5.02
C ALA A 158 -1.25 7.57 3.98
N THR A 159 -2.25 8.37 4.34
CA THR A 159 -3.33 8.82 3.44
C THR A 159 -2.77 9.64 2.28
N LEU A 160 -1.87 10.59 2.55
CA LEU A 160 -1.29 11.42 1.49
C LEU A 160 -0.40 10.60 0.54
N LEU A 161 0.39 9.66 1.07
CA LEU A 161 1.18 8.73 0.25
C LEU A 161 0.29 7.81 -0.59
N TRP A 162 -0.86 7.38 -0.05
CA TRP A 162 -1.83 6.58 -0.80
C TRP A 162 -2.45 7.37 -1.94
N LYS A 163 -2.91 8.60 -1.70
CA LYS A 163 -3.51 9.46 -2.74
C LYS A 163 -2.56 9.63 -3.92
N ILE A 164 -1.30 9.93 -3.63
CA ILE A 164 -0.25 10.10 -4.65
C ILE A 164 0.06 8.79 -5.36
N ALA A 165 0.01 7.65 -4.68
CA ALA A 165 0.23 6.35 -5.30
C ALA A 165 -0.95 5.90 -6.16
N ALA A 166 -2.18 6.26 -5.79
CA ALA A 166 -3.40 5.97 -6.53
C ALA A 166 -3.69 6.98 -7.66
N ASP A 167 -2.86 8.01 -7.81
CA ASP A 167 -3.09 9.16 -8.71
C ASP A 167 -4.41 9.89 -8.43
N ASP A 168 -4.83 9.89 -7.15
CA ASP A 168 -6.04 10.54 -6.67
C ASP A 168 -5.77 12.03 -6.40
N PRO A 169 -6.63 12.96 -6.87
CA PRO A 169 -6.43 14.39 -6.70
C PRO A 169 -6.29 14.80 -5.22
N VAL A 170 -5.17 15.46 -4.92
CA VAL A 170 -4.92 16.05 -3.61
C VAL A 170 -5.56 17.43 -3.56
N ASN A 171 -6.86 17.45 -3.28
CA ASN A 171 -7.61 18.68 -3.03
C ASN A 171 -7.38 19.10 -1.57
N THR A 172 -6.71 20.22 -1.33
CA THR A 172 -6.44 20.70 0.03
C THR A 172 -6.50 22.21 0.11
N THR A 173 -7.10 22.70 1.20
CA THR A 173 -7.24 24.12 1.55
C THR A 173 -5.89 24.82 1.73
N ASP A 174 -4.87 24.11 2.24
CA ASP A 174 -3.50 24.59 2.40
C ASP A 174 -2.49 23.75 1.58
N PRO A 175 -2.12 24.19 0.36
CA PRO A 175 -1.17 23.46 -0.49
C PRO A 175 0.27 23.50 0.06
N VAL A 176 0.62 24.49 0.88
CA VAL A 176 1.94 24.59 1.50
C VAL A 176 2.07 23.54 2.60
N HIS A 177 1.05 23.40 3.44
CA HIS A 177 0.99 22.32 4.42
C HIS A 177 1.05 20.95 3.74
N THR A 178 0.25 20.73 2.69
CA THR A 178 0.26 19.47 1.91
C THR A 178 1.65 19.11 1.40
N LEU A 179 2.37 20.08 0.82
CA LEU A 179 3.74 19.86 0.33
C LEU A 179 4.67 19.44 1.46
N ARG A 180 4.61 20.12 2.61
CA ARG A 180 5.44 19.79 3.78
C ARG A 180 5.11 18.42 4.33
N THR A 181 3.83 18.13 4.53
CA THR A 181 3.32 16.83 4.99
C THR A 181 3.77 15.72 4.05
N TYR A 182 3.80 15.95 2.74
CA TYR A 182 4.35 14.99 1.79
C TYR A 182 5.84 14.72 2.02
N PHE A 183 6.67 15.77 2.13
CA PHE A 183 8.10 15.58 2.38
C PHE A 183 8.39 14.95 3.75
N GLN A 184 7.62 15.29 4.77
CA GLN A 184 7.67 14.63 6.08
C GLN A 184 7.31 13.14 5.97
N ALA A 185 6.25 12.81 5.23
CA ALA A 185 5.86 11.42 4.95
C ALA A 185 6.95 10.65 4.18
N LEU A 186 7.64 11.31 3.24
CA LEU A 186 8.79 10.72 2.53
C LEU A 186 9.98 10.50 3.46
N ASN A 187 10.27 11.44 4.35
CA ASN A 187 11.31 11.31 5.35
C ASN A 187 11.00 10.12 6.29
N TYR A 188 9.74 10.02 6.72
CA TYR A 188 9.26 8.90 7.52
C TYR A 188 9.42 7.56 6.77
N ALA A 189 8.98 7.48 5.51
CA ALA A 189 9.09 6.28 4.68
C ALA A 189 10.56 5.84 4.41
N ALA A 190 11.49 6.80 4.45
CA ALA A 190 12.93 6.54 4.36
C ALA A 190 13.57 6.08 5.69
N GLY A 191 12.78 5.98 6.77
CA GLY A 191 13.25 5.61 8.10
C GLY A 191 13.78 6.79 8.93
N SER A 192 13.27 8.00 8.66
CA SER A 192 13.64 9.25 9.36
C SER A 192 15.16 9.44 9.48
N PRO A 193 15.90 9.47 8.37
CA PRO A 193 17.34 9.72 8.40
C PRO A 193 17.66 11.06 9.08
N ARG A 194 18.75 11.09 9.85
CA ARG A 194 19.26 12.33 10.44
C ARG A 194 19.64 13.35 9.36
N GLU A 195 19.52 14.63 9.68
CA GLU A 195 19.83 15.76 8.78
C GLU A 195 21.21 15.59 8.11
N ASP A 196 22.23 15.20 8.88
CA ASP A 196 23.60 15.00 8.38
C ASP A 196 23.70 13.90 7.31
N ARG A 197 22.90 12.83 7.45
CA ARG A 197 22.84 11.74 6.47
C ARG A 197 22.15 12.19 5.19
N LEU A 198 21.09 13.01 5.31
CA LEU A 198 20.41 13.57 4.16
C LEU A 198 21.35 14.47 3.35
N ILE A 199 22.09 15.34 4.03
CA ILE A 199 23.08 16.24 3.38
C ILE A 199 24.18 15.43 2.68
N SER A 200 24.70 14.40 3.35
CA SER A 200 25.73 13.53 2.78
C SER A 200 25.23 12.74 1.56
N SER A 201 23.94 12.38 1.55
CA SER A 201 23.31 11.65 0.45
C SER A 201 22.82 12.53 -0.70
N ALA A 202 22.67 13.83 -0.46
CA ALA A 202 22.16 14.78 -1.44
C ALA A 202 23.27 15.23 -2.40
N PRO A 203 22.97 15.44 -3.69
CA PRO A 203 23.88 16.13 -4.60
C PRO A 203 24.24 17.51 -4.04
N ARG A 204 25.54 17.87 -4.06
CA ARG A 204 26.14 19.04 -3.38
C ARG A 204 25.25 20.31 -3.43
N GLY A 205 25.16 21.01 -2.29
CA GLY A 205 24.56 22.34 -2.17
C GLY A 205 23.20 22.42 -1.50
N ILE A 206 22.88 21.51 -0.56
CA ILE A 206 21.78 21.70 0.40
C ILE A 206 22.40 21.94 1.78
N THR A 207 21.95 22.98 2.48
CA THR A 207 22.35 23.25 3.87
C THR A 207 21.34 22.69 4.88
N ILE A 208 21.74 22.56 6.15
CA ILE A 208 20.82 22.18 7.25
C ILE A 208 19.65 23.17 7.34
N ALA A 209 19.93 24.47 7.14
CA ALA A 209 18.91 25.50 7.17
C ALA A 209 17.85 25.28 6.08
N ASP A 210 18.27 24.91 4.86
CA ASP A 210 17.35 24.60 3.76
C ASP A 210 16.46 23.40 4.07
N LEU A 211 17.00 22.36 4.72
CA LEU A 211 16.21 21.19 5.14
C LEU A 211 15.16 21.57 6.19
N ARG A 212 15.56 22.30 7.24
CA ARG A 212 14.62 22.76 8.28
C ARG A 212 13.55 23.67 7.70
N TRP A 213 13.94 24.52 6.76
CA TRP A 213 13.00 25.38 6.05
C TRP A 213 12.02 24.55 5.19
N ALA A 214 12.50 23.55 4.46
CA ALA A 214 11.68 22.67 3.64
C ALA A 214 10.68 21.85 4.46
N PHE A 215 11.05 21.39 5.66
CA PHE A 215 10.16 20.59 6.50
C PHE A 215 9.23 21.42 7.40
N HIS A 216 9.69 22.57 7.90
CA HIS A 216 9.00 23.30 8.98
C HIS A 216 8.96 24.82 8.83
N GLY A 217 9.82 25.43 8.01
CA GLY A 217 9.92 26.89 7.99
C GLY A 217 8.75 27.56 7.24
N PRO A 218 8.53 28.86 7.41
CA PRO A 218 7.28 29.56 7.05
C PRO A 218 7.09 29.82 5.53
N GLY A 219 7.90 29.20 4.67
CA GLY A 219 7.86 29.43 3.21
C GLY A 219 7.97 28.15 2.39
N VAL A 220 7.99 28.31 1.07
CA VAL A 220 8.26 27.25 0.11
C VAL A 220 9.63 27.54 -0.52
N PRO A 221 10.66 26.71 -0.23
CA PRO A 221 11.95 26.80 -0.89
C PRO A 221 11.87 26.66 -2.42
N GLN A 222 12.95 27.07 -3.08
CA GLN A 222 13.14 26.89 -4.52
C GLN A 222 13.01 25.41 -4.92
N TRP A 223 12.47 25.14 -6.12
CA TRP A 223 12.27 23.79 -6.63
C TRP A 223 13.55 22.94 -6.59
N THR A 224 14.72 23.54 -6.85
CA THR A 224 16.02 22.88 -6.80
C THR A 224 16.32 22.20 -5.46
N VAL A 225 15.87 22.80 -4.34
CA VAL A 225 16.02 22.21 -3.01
C VAL A 225 15.14 20.97 -2.87
N TYR A 226 13.85 21.08 -3.23
CA TYR A 226 12.90 19.97 -3.17
C TYR A 226 13.22 18.83 -4.13
N HIS A 227 13.73 19.13 -5.33
CA HIS A 227 14.18 18.12 -6.29
C HIS A 227 15.31 17.26 -5.70
N ARG A 228 16.32 17.92 -5.12
CA ARG A 228 17.45 17.23 -4.50
C ARG A 228 17.03 16.46 -3.24
N LEU A 229 16.16 17.05 -2.43
CA LEU A 229 15.59 16.40 -1.25
C LEU A 229 14.78 15.15 -1.62
N ALA A 230 13.92 15.25 -2.63
CA ALA A 230 13.16 14.13 -3.16
C ALA A 230 14.11 13.00 -3.61
N THR A 231 15.18 13.33 -4.33
CA THR A 231 16.19 12.37 -4.78
C THR A 231 16.91 11.70 -3.59
N ALA A 232 17.32 12.48 -2.59
CA ALA A 232 17.95 11.97 -1.36
C ALA A 232 17.02 11.01 -0.58
N LEU A 233 15.71 11.31 -0.57
CA LEU A 233 14.66 10.45 -0.01
C LEU A 233 14.25 9.29 -0.94
N GLN A 234 15.04 9.02 -1.98
CA GLN A 234 14.79 7.95 -2.97
C GLN A 234 13.43 8.09 -3.66
N SER A 235 13.01 9.33 -3.92
CA SER A 235 11.79 9.72 -4.66
C SER A 235 12.06 9.94 -6.11
N LYS A 236 11.02 9.70 -6.91
CA LYS A 236 10.82 10.39 -8.18
C LYS A 236 10.49 11.87 -7.91
N PRO A 237 11.33 12.84 -8.29
CA PRO A 237 11.04 14.26 -8.09
C PRO A 237 9.85 14.73 -8.95
N GLU A 238 9.55 14.07 -10.06
CA GLU A 238 8.47 14.43 -10.98
C GLU A 238 7.09 14.41 -10.29
N ILE A 239 6.94 13.55 -9.29
CA ILE A 239 5.72 13.39 -8.50
C ILE A 239 5.50 14.56 -7.54
N ALA A 240 6.59 15.16 -7.04
CA ALA A 240 6.54 16.29 -6.11
C ALA A 240 6.34 17.64 -6.82
N LEU A 241 6.66 17.72 -8.12
CA LEU A 241 6.58 18.94 -8.92
C LEU A 241 5.17 19.57 -8.96
N PRO A 242 4.08 18.83 -9.22
CA PRO A 242 2.73 19.41 -9.19
C PRO A 242 2.36 19.94 -7.80
N LEU A 243 2.76 19.24 -6.72
CA LEU A 243 2.52 19.70 -5.35
C LEU A 243 3.27 21.02 -5.06
N TRP A 244 4.53 21.11 -5.49
CA TRP A 244 5.33 22.33 -5.34
C TRP A 244 4.73 23.49 -6.13
N ARG A 245 4.33 23.26 -7.38
CA ARG A 245 3.66 24.28 -8.22
C ARG A 245 2.42 24.80 -7.51
N ASN A 246 1.53 23.93 -7.05
CA ASN A 246 0.30 24.33 -6.35
C ASN A 246 0.60 25.18 -5.10
N ALA A 247 1.62 24.81 -4.32
CA ALA A 247 2.06 25.57 -3.15
C ALA A 247 2.63 26.96 -3.51
N THR A 248 3.28 27.10 -4.68
CA THR A 248 3.81 28.39 -5.16
C THR A 248 2.77 29.26 -5.86
N TYR A 249 1.80 28.67 -6.58
CA TYR A 249 0.76 29.42 -7.29
C TYR A 249 -0.31 29.97 -6.35
N ASN A 250 -0.63 29.27 -5.25
CA ASN A 250 -1.51 29.80 -4.22
C ASN A 250 -0.84 30.93 -3.39
N ARG A 251 0.43 31.23 -3.71
CA ARG A 251 1.16 32.44 -3.30
C ARG A 251 1.10 33.52 -4.40
N GLY A 252 0.05 33.55 -5.21
CA GLY A 252 -0.28 34.69 -6.06
C GLY A 252 -0.55 35.95 -5.22
N PRO A 253 -0.35 37.16 -5.76
CA PRO A 253 -0.07 38.39 -5.00
C PRO A 253 -1.28 38.89 -4.21
N GLY A 254 -1.49 38.34 -3.01
CA GLY A 254 -2.44 38.84 -2.02
C GLY A 254 -1.86 39.90 -1.07
N SER A 255 -0.60 40.31 -1.25
CA SER A 255 -0.08 41.51 -0.61
C SER A 255 -0.49 42.72 -1.45
N SER A 256 -1.61 43.32 -1.07
CA SER A 256 -1.93 44.75 -1.24
C SER A 256 -1.23 45.42 -2.43
N LEU A 257 -1.93 45.53 -3.57
CA LEU A 257 -1.83 46.80 -4.28
C LEU A 257 -2.27 47.86 -3.27
N PRO A 258 -1.42 48.83 -2.88
CA PRO A 258 -1.91 49.95 -2.10
C PRO A 258 -3.00 50.63 -2.93
N ALA A 259 -4.11 50.96 -2.28
CA ALA A 259 -5.23 51.66 -2.91
C ALA A 259 -4.83 53.01 -3.54
N ASP A 260 -3.59 53.47 -3.32
CA ASP A 260 -2.98 54.67 -3.92
C ASP A 260 -2.59 54.53 -5.40
N ALA A 261 -2.72 53.35 -6.03
CA ALA A 261 -2.36 53.16 -7.44
C ALA A 261 -3.46 53.52 -8.46
N PHE A 262 -4.60 54.04 -8.01
CA PHE A 262 -5.72 54.49 -8.86
C PHE A 262 -6.03 55.99 -8.71
N GLY A 263 -5.01 56.79 -8.42
CA GLY A 263 -5.06 58.26 -8.45
C GLY A 263 -4.97 58.84 -9.86
#